data_AF-A0A067KYW6-F1
#
_entry.id   AF-A0A067KYW6-F1
#
_cell.length_a   1.000
_cell.length_b   1.000
_cell.length_c   1.000
_cell.angle_alpha   90.00
_cell.angle_beta   90.00
_cell.angle_gamma   90.00
#
_symmetry.space_group_name_H-M   'P 1'
#
loop_
_entity.id
_entity.type
_entity.pdbx_description
1 polymer ?
#
loop_
_entity_poly.entity_id
_entity_poly.type
_entity_poly.pdbx_seq_one_letter_code
_entity_poly.pdbx_strand_id
1 'polypeptide(L)' 'MWGNARDSQLGVPGLPEVQPCPVEVKFLIEDDGLGPHNVLSVAVGASHAMCLVSR' A
#
# COMPACT_ATOMS: atom_id res chain seq x y z
N MET A 1 -0.15 -4.04 4.59
CA MET A 1 1.32 -4.00 4.55
C MET A 1 1.88 -3.93 5.98
N TRP A 2 3.09 -4.41 6.23
CA TRP A 2 3.82 -4.27 7.50
C TRP A 2 5.32 -4.48 7.24
N GLY A 3 6.17 -4.22 8.23
CA GLY A 3 7.63 -4.35 8.14
C GLY A 3 8.35 -3.00 8.10
N ASN A 4 9.44 -2.92 7.33
CA ASN A 4 10.24 -1.70 7.17
C ASN A 4 9.46 -0.66 6.34
N ALA A 5 9.33 0.55 6.88
CA ALA A 5 8.63 1.68 6.27
C ALA A 5 9.54 2.87 5.94
N ARG A 6 10.86 2.72 6.10
CA ARG A 6 11.84 3.81 5.94
C ARG A 6 11.78 4.49 4.58
N ASP A 7 11.44 3.74 3.54
CA ASP A 7 11.35 4.25 2.16
C ASP A 7 9.88 4.47 1.73
N SER A 8 8.94 4.45 2.67
CA SER A 8 7.49 4.51 2.41
C SER A 8 6.93 3.36 1.58
N GLN A 9 7.68 2.24 1.44
CA GLN A 9 7.27 1.08 0.64
C GLN A 9 5.99 0.41 1.14
N LEU A 10 5.55 0.68 2.38
CA LEU A 10 4.31 0.15 2.93
C LEU A 10 3.05 0.87 2.40
N GLY A 11 3.18 2.03 1.74
CA GLY A 11 2.06 2.76 1.15
C GLY A 11 1.10 3.38 2.16
N VAL A 12 1.49 3.48 3.45
CA VAL A 12 0.71 4.11 4.51
C VAL A 12 1.51 5.27 5.10
N PRO A 13 1.07 6.53 4.90
CA PRO A 13 1.75 7.70 5.46
C PRO A 13 1.74 7.69 7.00
N GLY A 14 2.79 8.25 7.61
CA GLY A 14 2.85 8.48 9.06
C GLY A 14 3.12 7.25 9.93
N LEU A 15 3.48 6.10 9.33
CA LEU A 15 3.91 4.93 10.09
C LEU A 15 5.27 5.15 10.77
N PRO A 16 5.53 4.45 11.90
CA PRO A 16 6.90 4.33 12.43
C PRO A 16 7.83 3.64 11.41
N GLU A 17 9.15 3.80 11.59
CA GLU A 17 10.17 3.21 10.70
C GLU A 17 10.00 1.68 10.53
N VAL A 18 9.52 1.00 11.58
CA VAL A 18 9.14 -0.41 11.52
C VAL A 18 7.70 -0.56 12.01
N GLN A 19 6.83 -1.09 11.15
CA GLN A 19 5.45 -1.42 11.47
C GLN A 19 5.35 -2.91 11.85
N PRO A 20 5.14 -3.26 13.13
CA PRO A 20 5.22 -4.64 13.58
C PRO A 20 3.99 -5.48 13.22
N CYS A 21 2.84 -4.84 13.00
CA CYS A 21 1.57 -5.50 12.75
C CYS A 21 1.00 -5.14 11.37
N PRO A 22 0.25 -6.04 10.70
CA PRO A 22 -0.44 -5.71 9.46
C PRO A 22 -1.32 -4.47 9.60
N VAL A 23 -1.19 -3.54 8.64
CA VAL A 23 -2.09 -2.40 8.46
C VAL A 23 -2.71 -2.40 7.08
N GLU A 24 -3.94 -1.92 7.00
CA GLU A 24 -4.65 -1.72 5.74
C GLU A 24 -4.01 -0.57 4.95
N VAL A 25 -3.79 -0.80 3.65
CA VAL A 25 -3.40 0.27 2.73
C VAL A 25 -4.67 0.80 2.07
N LYS A 26 -4.96 2.08 2.30
CA LYS A 26 -6.10 2.75 1.69
C LYS A 26 -5.62 3.47 0.44
N PHE A 27 -6.16 3.09 -0.73
CA PHE A 27 -5.94 3.85 -1.95
C PHE A 27 -6.47 5.28 -1.77
N LEU A 28 -5.76 6.26 -2.33
CA LEU A 28 -6.27 7.62 -2.41
C LEU A 28 -7.49 7.58 -3.33
N ILE A 29 -8.68 7.64 -2.74
CA ILE A 29 -9.92 7.86 -3.45
C ILE A 29 -9.89 9.33 -3.87
N GLU A 30 -9.35 9.61 -5.05
CA GLU A 30 -9.99 10.64 -5.86
C GLU A 30 -11.37 10.06 -6.18
N ASP A 31 -12.42 10.84 -5.93
CA ASP A 31 -13.81 10.45 -6.18
C ASP A 31 -14.06 10.32 -7.69
N ASP A 32 -13.42 9.33 -8.32
CA ASP A 32 -13.52 9.03 -9.74
C ASP A 32 -14.78 8.20 -10.05
N GLY A 33 -15.53 7.81 -9.01
CA GLY A 33 -16.77 7.06 -9.12
C GLY A 33 -16.60 5.59 -9.53
N LEU A 34 -15.37 5.06 -9.56
CA LEU A 34 -15.06 3.75 -10.15
C LEU A 34 -15.11 2.54 -9.19
N GLY A 35 -15.59 2.72 -7.95
CA GLY A 35 -15.84 1.61 -7.02
C GLY A 35 -14.59 1.03 -6.31
N PRO A 36 -14.73 -0.13 -5.63
CA PRO A 36 -13.65 -0.70 -4.82
C PRO A 36 -12.52 -1.28 -5.67
N HIS A 37 -11.28 -1.00 -5.24
CA HIS A 37 -10.07 -1.49 -5.91
C HIS A 37 -9.82 -2.96 -5.56
N ASN A 38 -9.84 -3.86 -6.54
CA ASN A 38 -9.51 -5.27 -6.32
C ASN A 38 -8.03 -5.53 -6.65
N VAL A 39 -7.22 -5.77 -5.63
CA VAL A 39 -5.78 -6.07 -5.80
C VAL A 39 -5.61 -7.48 -6.37
N LEU A 40 -5.05 -7.58 -7.58
CA LEU A 40 -4.81 -8.85 -8.26
C LEU A 40 -3.42 -9.43 -7.95
N SER A 41 -2.41 -8.58 -7.86
CA SER A 41 -1.04 -9.00 -7.56
C SER A 41 -0.25 -7.88 -6.88
N VAL A 42 0.79 -8.27 -6.14
CA VAL A 42 1.69 -7.36 -5.41
C VAL A 42 3.12 -7.78 -5.66
N ALA A 43 4.00 -6.81 -5.92
CA ALA A 43 5.45 -7.00 -6.01
C ALA A 43 6.16 -6.03 -5.06
N VAL A 44 7.11 -6.55 -4.29
CA VAL A 44 7.86 -5.78 -3.28
C VAL A 44 9.34 -5.81 -3.65
N GLY A 45 9.92 -4.63 -3.84
CA GLY A 45 11.36 -4.42 -3.99
C GLY A 45 12.01 -4.00 -2.67
N ALA A 46 13.28 -3.63 -2.70
CA ALA A 46 13.99 -3.20 -1.50
C ALA A 46 13.37 -1.95 -0.85
N SER A 47 13.03 -0.95 -1.67
CA SER A 47 12.55 0.38 -1.23
C SER A 47 11.22 0.78 -1.85
N HIS A 48 10.54 -0.11 -2.58
CA HIS A 48 9.26 0.19 -3.22
C HIS A 48 8.30 -1.01 -3.17
N ALA A 49 7.01 -0.74 -3.35
CA ALA A 49 6.02 -1.76 -3.63
C ALA A 49 5.12 -1.29 -4.78
N MET A 50 4.68 -2.24 -5.61
CA MET A 50 3.71 -2.01 -6.67
C MET A 50 2.60 -3.05 -6.56
N CYS A 51 1.38 -2.67 -6.93
CA CYS A 51 0.26 -3.61 -7.03
C CYS A 51 -0.46 -3.43 -8.36
N LEU A 52 -0.89 -4.55 -8.95
CA LEU A 52 -1.81 -4.54 -10.08
C LEU A 52 -3.22 -4.59 -9.50
N VAL A 53 -4.07 -3.66 -9.96
CA VAL A 53 -5.43 -3.50 -9.44
C VAL A 53 -6.41 -3.59 -10.60
N SER A 54 -7.46 -4.39 -10.43
CA SER A 54 -8.67 -4.31 -11.25
C SER A 54 -9.59 -3.25 -10.67
N ARG A 55 -10.07 -2.36 -11.54
CA ARG A 55 -11.16 -1.44 -11.24
C ARG A 55 -12.45 -2.01 -11.84
#